data_AF-A0A151JYU7-F1
#
_entry.id   AF-A0A151JYU7-F1
#
_cell.length_a   1.000
_cell.length_b   1.000
_cell.length_c   1.000
_cell.angle_alpha   90.00
_cell.angle_beta   90.00
_cell.angle_gamma   90.00
#
_symmetry.space_group_name_H-M   'P 1'
#
loop_
_entity.id
_entity.type
_entity.pdbx_description
1 polymer ?
#
loop_
_entity_poly.entity_id
_entity_poly.type
_entity_poly.pdbx_seq_one_letter_code
_entity_poly.pdbx_strand_id
1 'polypeptide(L)' 'MHNGLRDSDKYHHRLQWEDGWDEVEILDEEPCYRRRLVSEMINIKKQKNSLNLQTDTDGLHKAYIPIINRV' A
#
# COMPACT_ATOMS: atom_id res chain seq x y z
N MET A 1 -25.68 47.64 -2.75
CA MET A 1 -24.32 47.28 -2.29
C MET A 1 -24.32 45.78 -2.03
N HIS A 2 -24.00 44.99 -3.05
CA HIS A 2 -23.94 43.53 -2.97
C HIS A 2 -22.50 43.08 -3.20
N ASN A 3 -22.04 42.16 -2.34
CA ASN A 3 -21.06 41.08 -2.51
C ASN A 3 -20.57 40.77 -1.08
N GLY A 4 -20.90 39.65 -0.42
CA GLY A 4 -21.24 38.33 -0.93
C GLY A 4 -19.97 37.47 -0.99
N LEU A 5 -19.80 36.61 0.03
CA LEU A 5 -18.88 35.47 0.10
C LEU A 5 -17.39 35.87 0.30
N ARG A 6 -16.57 35.17 1.08
CA ARG A 6 -16.49 33.71 1.16
C ARG A 6 -15.72 33.28 2.41
N ASP A 7 -16.29 32.34 3.15
CA ASP A 7 -15.56 31.44 4.03
C ASP A 7 -14.38 30.81 3.27
N SER A 8 -13.15 31.26 3.50
CA SER A 8 -11.99 30.52 3.00
C SER A 8 -10.72 30.72 3.79
N ASP A 9 -10.79 30.84 5.11
CA ASP A 9 -9.67 30.42 5.99
C ASP A 9 -9.71 28.89 6.21
N LYS A 10 -10.15 28.17 5.17
CA LYS A 10 -10.17 26.72 5.08
C LYS A 10 -8.78 26.25 4.70
N TYR A 11 -8.07 25.73 5.70
CA TYR A 11 -7.03 24.71 5.54
C TYR A 11 -5.89 25.08 4.58
N HIS A 12 -5.05 26.04 4.95
CA HIS A 12 -3.74 26.19 4.30
C HIS A 12 -2.59 25.81 5.24
N HIS A 13 -2.65 24.58 5.77
CA HIS A 13 -1.43 23.88 6.21
C HIS A 13 -1.00 22.93 5.10
N ARG A 14 -0.69 23.48 3.92
CA ARG A 14 0.03 22.72 2.91
C ARG A 14 1.50 22.84 3.31
N LEU A 15 2.05 21.77 3.86
CA LEU A 15 3.50 21.63 4.07
C LEU A 15 4.16 21.93 2.72
N GLN A 16 4.86 23.05 2.64
CA GLN A 16 5.66 23.45 1.47
C GLN A 16 6.92 22.57 1.40
N TRP A 17 6.73 21.29 1.12
CA TRP A 17 7.82 20.33 0.90
C TRP A 17 7.55 19.57 -0.39
N GLU A 18 7.35 20.30 -1.48
CA GLU A 18 7.20 19.68 -2.80
C GLU A 18 8.57 19.35 -3.45
N ASP A 19 9.67 19.96 -2.99
CA ASP A 19 10.95 19.97 -3.73
C ASP A 19 12.10 19.14 -3.11
N GLY A 20 11.87 18.41 -2.01
CA GLY A 20 12.93 17.71 -1.27
C GLY A 20 13.08 16.21 -1.55
N TRP A 21 12.40 15.68 -2.57
CA TRP A 21 12.42 14.23 -2.87
C TRP A 21 13.74 13.76 -3.51
N ASP A 22 14.48 14.66 -4.15
CA ASP A 22 15.76 14.35 -4.79
C ASP A 22 16.91 14.14 -3.75
N GLU A 23 16.71 14.57 -2.51
CA GLU A 23 17.70 14.46 -1.42
C GLU A 23 17.35 13.37 -0.37
N VAL A 24 16.35 12.52 -0.64
CA VAL A 24 15.94 11.46 0.30
C VAL A 24 16.88 10.25 0.22
N GLU A 25 17.49 9.89 1.35
CA GLU A 25 18.30 8.67 1.50
C GLU A 25 17.42 7.48 1.93
N ILE A 26 17.67 6.31 1.35
CA ILE A 26 17.06 5.06 1.82
C ILE A 26 17.76 4.65 3.11
N LEU A 27 17.05 4.78 4.24
CA LEU A 27 17.59 4.45 5.57
C LEU A 27 17.58 2.93 5.86
N ASP A 28 16.61 2.21 5.29
CA ASP A 28 16.45 0.77 5.49
C ASP A 28 16.15 0.06 4.16
N GLU A 29 16.98 -0.91 3.81
CA GLU A 29 16.73 -1.84 2.72
C GLU A 29 16.45 -3.23 3.31
N GLU A 30 15.32 -3.83 2.93
CA GLU A 30 14.97 -5.20 3.32
C GLU A 30 15.28 -6.15 2.16
N PRO A 31 16.41 -6.88 2.18
CA PRO A 31 16.87 -7.69 1.04
C PRO A 31 15.88 -8.79 0.66
N CYS A 32 15.06 -9.24 1.62
CA CYS A 32 14.09 -10.30 1.42
C CYS A 32 12.65 -9.79 1.24
N TYR A 33 12.44 -8.49 0.97
CA TYR A 33 11.11 -7.88 0.91
C TYR A 33 10.16 -8.63 -0.04
N ARG A 34 10.60 -8.90 -1.26
CA ARG A 34 9.81 -9.63 -2.26
C ARG A 34 9.46 -11.05 -1.81
N ARG A 35 10.42 -11.75 -1.19
CA ARG A 35 10.19 -13.11 -0.67
C ARG A 35 9.17 -13.09 0.47
N ARG A 36 9.25 -12.09 1.35
CA ARG A 36 8.31 -11.90 2.45
C ARG A 36 6.90 -11.63 1.93
N LEU A 37 6.74 -10.71 0.99
CA LEU A 37 5.44 -10.41 0.36
C LEU A 37 4.81 -11.65 -0.27
N VAL A 38 5.57 -12.41 -1.07
CA VAL A 38 5.05 -13.63 -1.71
C VAL A 38 4.62 -14.66 -0.66
N SER A 39 5.43 -14.86 0.38
CA SER A 39 5.10 -15.77 1.49
C SER A 39 3.81 -15.34 2.21
N GLU A 40 3.67 -14.04 2.46
CA GLU A 40 2.50 -13.45 3.11
C GLU A 40 1.22 -13.64 2.28
N MET A 41 1.27 -13.35 0.97
CA MET A 41 0.15 -13.57 0.05
C MET A 41 -0.26 -15.04 -0.04
N ILE A 42 0.71 -15.97 -0.07
CA ILE A 42 0.43 -17.41 -0.07
C ILE A 42 -0.28 -17.82 1.22
N ASN A 43 0.18 -17.32 2.38
CA ASN A 43 -0.43 -17.65 3.67
C ASN A 43 -1.85 -17.09 3.80
N ILE A 44 -2.09 -15.86 3.33
CA ILE A 44 -3.44 -15.26 3.29
C ILE A 44 -4.37 -16.08 2.38
N LYS A 45 -3.93 -16.46 1.16
CA LYS A 45 -4.74 -17.28 0.23
C LYS A 45 -5.17 -18.63 0.81
N LYS A 46 -4.41 -19.19 1.77
CA LYS A 46 -4.72 -20.48 2.40
C LYS A 46 -5.74 -20.39 3.54
N GLN A 47 -5.99 -19.19 4.07
CA GLN A 47 -6.90 -19.01 5.20
C GLN A 47 -8.36 -19.06 4.73
N LYS A 48 -9.15 -19.97 5.32
CA LYS A 48 -10.59 -20.10 5.02
C LYS A 48 -11.46 -19.03 5.71
N ASN A 49 -11.03 -18.57 6.89
CA ASN A 49 -11.69 -17.53 7.68
C ASN A 49 -10.67 -16.41 7.94
N SER A 50 -10.19 -15.75 6.88
CA SER A 50 -9.17 -14.72 6.99
C SER A 50 -9.75 -13.38 7.46
N LEU A 51 -8.93 -12.62 8.17
CA LEU A 51 -9.18 -11.19 8.39
C LEU A 51 -9.02 -10.39 7.08
N ASN A 52 -8.05 -10.79 6.26
CA ASN A 52 -7.73 -10.15 4.99
C ASN A 52 -8.69 -10.61 3.89
N LEU A 53 -8.98 -9.76 2.92
CA LEU A 53 -9.83 -10.13 1.78
C LEU A 53 -9.01 -10.95 0.79
N GLN A 54 -9.65 -11.94 0.15
CA GLN A 54 -8.94 -12.76 -0.85
C GLN A 54 -8.50 -11.93 -2.07
N THR A 55 -9.18 -10.82 -2.35
CA THR A 55 -8.82 -9.86 -3.41
C THR A 55 -7.51 -9.12 -3.13
N ASP A 56 -7.08 -9.03 -1.86
CA ASP A 56 -5.80 -8.38 -1.48
C ASP A 56 -4.58 -9.13 -2.05
N THR A 57 -4.81 -10.33 -2.58
CA THR A 57 -3.77 -11.21 -3.13
C THR A 57 -3.90 -11.43 -4.63
N ASP A 58 -4.71 -10.64 -5.35
CA ASP A 58 -4.92 -10.78 -6.80
C ASP A 58 -3.64 -10.53 -7.63
N GLY A 59 -2.67 -9.81 -7.06
CA GLY A 59 -1.33 -9.63 -7.66
C GLY A 59 -0.42 -10.86 -7.58
N LEU A 60 -0.84 -11.95 -6.91
CA LEU A 60 0.00 -13.14 -6.78
C LEU A 60 0.09 -13.89 -8.12
N HIS A 61 1.31 -14.13 -8.58
CA HIS A 61 1.55 -14.79 -9.86
C HIS A 61 0.97 -16.21 -9.88
N LYS A 62 0.34 -16.59 -11.01
CA LYS A 62 -0.35 -17.88 -11.18
C LYS A 62 0.56 -19.11 -10.98
N ALA A 63 1.88 -18.95 -11.14
CA ALA A 63 2.86 -20.01 -10.86
C ALA A 63 2.83 -20.51 -9.40
N TYR A 64 2.29 -19.73 -8.46
CA TYR A 64 2.14 -20.13 -7.06
C TYR A 64 0.85 -20.92 -6.77
N ILE A 65 -0.10 -21.00 -7.71
CA ILE A 65 -1.37 -21.74 -7.54
C ILE A 65 -1.13 -23.21 -7.15
N PRO A 66 -0.21 -23.97 -7.79
CA PRO A 66 0.05 -25.35 -7.41
C PRO A 66 0.54 -25.51 -5.95
N ILE A 67 1.18 -24.49 -5.38
CA ILE A 67 1.69 -24.49 -4.00
C ILE A 67 0.57 -24.20 -3.00
N ILE A 68 -0.39 -23.35 -3.39
CA ILE A 68 -1.57 -23.04 -2.59
C ILE A 68 -2.48 -24.28 -2.49
N ASN A 69 -2.71 -24.96 -3.62
CA ASN A 69 -3.64 -26.08 -3.73
C ASN A 69 -3.06 -27.43 -3.26
N ARG A 70 -1.80 -27.48 -2.81
CA ARG A 70 -1.12 -28.73 -2.44
C ARG A 70 -1.46 -29.25 -1.04
N VAL A 71 -2.42 -28.65 -0.35
CA VAL A 71 -2.78 -28.93 1.06
C VAL A 71 -4.24 -29.32 1.16
#